data_AF-A0AA43CBN4-F1
#
_entry.id   AF-A0AA43CBN4-F1
#
_cell.length_a   1.000
_cell.length_b   1.000
_cell.length_c   1.000
_cell.angle_alpha   90.00
_cell.angle_beta   90.00
_cell.angle_gamma   90.00
#
_symmetry.space_group_name_H-M   'P 1'
#
loop_
_entity.id
_entity.type
_entity.pdbx_description
1 polymer ?
#
loop_
_entity_poly.entity_id
_entity_poly.type
_entity_poly.pdbx_seq_one_letter_code
_entity_poly.pdbx_strand_id
1 'polypeptide(L)'
;MDVGSLGMCEKHELPLDGRGECQLCRLSVMPSKQPSSRAARWVGVALVALLLGGGALALAAFSDFKPTAPERGVPTRSVPAPTVKTAAPESPRTEPEPSSVPVPPSPPTPEQIEARRVEVAPAPEAPAEQPVQDAISEEDAKAALSQVKIEMYATQWCGSCRRAREYLSYNDIAYTEYDIDEDEAAKERLGKINPRTSIPTFQIDDIVQIGFSPENFEYRLNQAVRKRLD
;
A
#
# COMPACT_ATOMS: atom_id res chain seq x y z
N MET A 1 29.02 4.24 21.51
CA MET A 1 28.09 5.36 21.21
C MET A 1 26.70 4.85 21.52
N ASP A 2 26.31 5.03 22.77
CA ASP A 2 24.98 4.74 23.28
C ASP A 2 23.93 5.49 22.47
N VAL A 3 23.05 4.76 21.77
CA VAL A 3 21.75 5.31 21.37
C VAL A 3 20.90 5.25 22.63
N GLY A 4 21.20 6.15 23.56
CA GLY A 4 20.37 6.38 24.73
C GLY A 4 18.94 6.62 24.26
N SER A 5 17.98 6.07 24.99
CA SER A 5 16.54 6.25 24.74
C SER A 5 16.24 7.75 24.59
N LEU A 6 16.23 8.24 23.35
CA LEU A 6 15.79 9.57 22.99
C LEU A 6 14.32 9.59 23.39
N GLY A 7 13.96 10.45 24.34
CA GLY A 7 12.71 10.39 25.11
C GLY A 7 11.43 10.32 24.27
N MET A 8 10.29 10.43 24.92
CA MET A 8 9.00 10.49 24.21
C MET A 8 8.71 11.92 23.78
N CYS A 9 8.16 12.09 22.59
CA CYS A 9 7.57 13.37 22.18
C CYS A 9 6.33 13.66 23.03
N GLU A 10 6.32 14.74 23.80
CA GLU A 10 5.16 15.10 24.65
C GLU A 10 3.86 15.32 23.86
N LYS A 11 3.95 15.69 22.59
CA LYS A 11 2.77 15.99 21.77
C LYS A 11 2.08 14.75 21.20
N HIS A 12 2.85 13.72 20.88
CA HIS A 12 2.35 12.53 20.17
C HIS A 12 2.67 11.22 20.90
N GLU A 13 3.34 11.28 22.05
CA GLU A 13 3.73 10.14 22.88
C GLU A 13 4.48 9.04 22.11
N LEU A 14 5.27 9.47 21.12
CA LEU A 14 6.06 8.60 20.25
C LEU A 14 7.56 8.73 20.56
N PRO A 15 8.34 7.63 20.40
CA PRO A 15 9.78 7.68 20.59
C PRO A 15 10.43 8.64 19.58
N LEU A 16 11.40 9.41 20.07
CA LEU A 16 12.17 10.34 19.24
C LEU A 16 13.25 9.60 18.45
N ASP A 17 13.49 10.03 17.20
CA ASP A 17 14.59 9.52 16.38
C ASP A 17 15.94 10.15 16.79
N GLY A 18 17.03 9.72 16.16
CA GLY A 18 18.41 10.22 16.35
C GLY A 18 18.60 11.74 16.22
N ARG A 19 17.58 12.47 15.76
CA ARG A 19 17.56 13.92 15.58
C ARG A 19 16.61 14.62 16.57
N GLY A 20 16.02 13.87 17.51
CA GLY A 20 15.11 14.41 18.51
C GLY A 20 13.70 14.68 17.98
N GLU A 21 13.29 14.05 16.87
CA GLU A 21 11.96 14.24 16.27
C GLU A 21 11.12 12.96 16.31
N CYS A 22 9.82 13.06 16.61
CA CYS A 22 8.91 11.92 16.42
C CYS A 22 8.37 11.87 15.00
N GLN A 23 7.94 10.68 14.56
CA GLN A 23 7.45 10.46 13.20
C GLN A 23 6.29 11.39 12.81
N LEU A 24 5.35 11.69 13.72
CA LEU A 24 4.25 12.60 13.44
C LEU A 24 4.67 14.08 13.32
N CYS A 25 5.61 14.54 14.16
CA CYS A 25 6.14 15.91 14.04
C CYS A 25 6.84 16.10 12.69
N ARG A 26 7.62 15.10 12.25
CA ARG A 26 8.30 15.13 10.94
C ARG A 26 7.32 15.24 9.77
N LEU A 27 6.20 14.54 9.82
CA LEU A 27 5.17 14.58 8.78
C LEU A 27 4.39 15.90 8.78
N SER A 28 4.29 16.57 9.93
CA SER A 28 3.55 17.83 10.08
C SER A 28 4.23 19.03 9.42
N VAL A 29 5.52 18.94 9.10
CA VAL A 29 6.32 20.03 8.50
C VAL A 29 6.43 19.89 6.97
N MET A 30 5.80 18.87 6.36
CA MET A 30 5.81 18.76 4.90
C MET A 30 4.92 19.84 4.28
N PRO A 31 5.45 20.76 3.45
CA PRO A 31 4.62 21.70 2.71
C PRO A 31 3.72 20.90 1.76
N SER A 32 2.41 21.08 1.88
CA SER A 32 1.46 20.56 0.91
C SER A 32 1.85 21.12 -0.45
N LYS A 33 2.27 20.23 -1.36
CA LYS A 33 2.67 20.59 -2.72
C LYS A 33 1.43 21.11 -3.44
N GLN A 34 1.21 22.42 -3.39
CA GLN A 34 0.12 23.05 -4.12
C GLN A 34 0.31 22.77 -5.62
N PRO A 35 -0.76 22.38 -6.35
CA PRO A 35 -0.66 22.13 -7.77
C PRO A 35 -0.16 23.40 -8.48
N SER A 36 0.81 23.24 -9.37
CA SER A 36 1.44 24.35 -10.06
C SER A 36 0.39 25.19 -10.82
N SER A 37 0.59 26.50 -10.86
CA SER A 37 -0.34 27.50 -11.43
C SER A 37 -0.74 27.28 -12.90
N ARG A 38 -0.10 26.33 -13.59
CA ARG A 38 -0.46 25.88 -14.93
C ARG A 38 -1.66 24.92 -14.93
N ALA A 39 -1.79 24.05 -13.93
CA ALA A 39 -2.92 23.11 -13.81
C ALA A 39 -4.23 23.82 -13.48
N ALA A 40 -4.19 24.84 -12.61
CA ALA A 40 -5.37 25.63 -12.25
C ALA A 40 -5.97 26.41 -13.46
N ARG A 41 -5.14 26.80 -14.43
CA ARG A 41 -5.60 27.51 -15.64
C ARG A 41 -6.39 26.61 -16.58
N TRP A 42 -6.00 25.34 -16.74
CA TRP A 42 -6.72 24.40 -17.60
C TRP A 42 -8.07 23.96 -17.02
N VAL A 43 -8.17 23.81 -15.70
CA VAL A 43 -9.45 23.53 -15.02
C VAL A 43 -10.46 24.67 -15.24
N GLY A 44 -10.00 25.92 -15.15
CA GLY A 44 -10.84 27.09 -15.44
C GLY A 44 -11.32 27.14 -16.88
N VAL A 45 -10.44 26.86 -17.85
CA VAL A 45 -10.80 26.85 -19.28
C VAL A 45 -11.79 25.72 -19.61
N ALA A 46 -11.59 24.53 -19.03
CA ALA A 46 -12.50 23.39 -19.22
C ALA A 46 -13.91 23.67 -18.68
N LEU A 47 -14.02 24.33 -17.51
CA LEU A 47 -15.31 24.75 -16.94
C LEU A 47 -16.03 25.79 -17.82
N VAL A 48 -15.30 26.78 -18.33
CA VAL A 48 -15.88 27.81 -19.23
C VAL A 48 -16.30 27.19 -20.57
N ALA A 49 -15.51 26.26 -21.12
CA ALA A 49 -15.85 25.55 -22.35
C ALA A 49 -17.09 24.65 -22.16
N LEU A 50 -17.24 23.99 -21.02
CA LEU A 50 -18.45 23.21 -20.70
C LEU A 50 -19.70 24.10 -20.55
N LEU A 51 -19.56 25.27 -19.91
CA LEU A 51 -20.66 26.22 -19.75
C LEU A 51 -21.07 26.90 -21.06
N LEU A 52 -20.12 27.18 -21.97
CA LEU A 52 -20.40 27.82 -23.25
C LEU A 52 -20.73 26.82 -24.38
N GLY A 53 -20.25 25.58 -24.31
CA GLY A 53 -20.42 24.56 -25.35
C GLY A 53 -21.49 23.49 -25.05
N GLY A 54 -21.88 23.29 -23.78
CA GLY A 54 -22.84 22.24 -23.39
C GLY A 54 -24.33 22.61 -23.55
N GLY A 55 -24.65 23.85 -23.94
CA GLY A 55 -26.02 24.38 -23.92
C GLY A 55 -26.92 24.03 -25.11
N ALA A 56 -26.43 23.32 -26.15
CA ALA A 56 -27.18 23.20 -27.42
C ALA A 56 -27.50 21.76 -27.89
N LEU A 57 -27.17 20.71 -27.13
CA LEU A 57 -27.36 19.31 -27.57
C LEU A 57 -28.02 18.41 -26.51
N ALA A 58 -28.93 18.95 -25.69
CA ALA A 58 -29.72 18.16 -24.74
C ALA A 58 -31.19 18.58 -24.64
N LEU A 59 -31.82 18.90 -25.77
CA LEU A 59 -33.27 19.14 -25.87
C LEU A 59 -33.93 18.22 -26.92
N ALA A 60 -33.79 16.90 -26.76
CA ALA A 60 -34.72 15.89 -27.28
C ALA A 60 -34.18 14.47 -27.03
N ALA A 61 -34.30 13.89 -25.82
CA ALA A 61 -34.21 12.42 -25.64
C ALA A 61 -34.50 11.85 -24.23
N PHE A 62 -35.05 12.58 -23.25
CA PHE A 62 -35.36 11.95 -21.94
C PHE A 62 -36.71 12.40 -21.38
N SER A 63 -37.79 12.03 -22.09
CA SER A 63 -39.18 12.23 -21.63
C SER A 63 -39.81 10.97 -21.03
N ASP A 64 -39.04 9.94 -20.65
CA ASP A 64 -39.60 8.69 -20.10
C ASP A 64 -38.82 8.12 -18.90
N PHE A 65 -38.17 8.97 -18.10
CA PHE A 65 -37.66 8.53 -16.79
C PHE A 65 -38.70 8.83 -15.71
N LYS A 66 -39.58 7.85 -15.48
CA LYS A 66 -40.55 7.86 -14.38
C LYS A 66 -39.80 7.60 -13.07
N PRO A 67 -39.69 8.57 -12.14
CA PRO A 67 -38.99 8.37 -10.89
C PRO A 67 -39.85 7.47 -9.97
N THR A 68 -39.44 6.22 -9.79
CA THR A 68 -39.94 5.37 -8.72
C THR A 68 -39.31 5.81 -7.41
N ALA A 69 -40.14 6.12 -6.43
CA ALA A 69 -39.74 6.56 -5.10
C ALA A 69 -38.84 5.53 -4.40
N PRO A 70 -37.87 5.98 -3.58
CA PRO A 70 -37.03 5.07 -2.81
C PRO A 70 -37.85 4.43 -1.68
N GLU A 71 -37.99 3.11 -1.74
CA GLU A 71 -38.45 2.29 -0.62
C GLU A 71 -37.42 2.40 0.51
N ARG A 72 -37.73 3.28 1.45
CA ARG A 72 -37.04 3.47 2.72
C ARG A 72 -37.39 2.29 3.61
N GLY A 73 -36.58 1.23 3.57
CA GLY A 73 -36.72 0.05 4.42
C GLY A 73 -35.38 -0.31 5.05
N VAL A 74 -35.05 0.32 6.18
CA VAL A 74 -34.00 -0.18 7.09
C VAL A 74 -34.58 -1.40 7.79
N PRO A 75 -34.07 -2.63 7.64
CA PRO A 75 -34.39 -3.68 8.59
C PRO A 75 -33.73 -3.32 9.92
N THR A 76 -34.46 -2.68 10.83
CA THR A 76 -34.10 -2.66 12.24
C THR A 76 -34.22 -4.08 12.77
N ARG A 77 -33.13 -4.85 12.67
CA ARG A 77 -33.01 -6.10 13.41
C ARG A 77 -32.91 -5.76 14.89
N SER A 78 -33.99 -6.01 15.62
CA SER A 78 -34.02 -6.01 17.08
C SER A 78 -32.93 -6.96 17.59
N VAL A 79 -31.89 -6.39 18.20
CA VAL A 79 -30.89 -7.18 18.93
C VAL A 79 -31.53 -7.57 20.27
N PRO A 80 -31.74 -8.86 20.58
CA PRO A 80 -32.20 -9.23 21.91
C PRO A 80 -31.12 -8.88 22.95
N ALA A 81 -31.54 -8.33 24.08
CA ALA A 81 -30.67 -7.99 25.19
C ALA A 81 -29.85 -9.22 25.67
N PRO A 82 -28.53 -9.09 25.88
CA PRO A 82 -27.75 -10.18 26.46
C PRO A 82 -28.22 -10.42 27.90
N THR A 83 -28.75 -11.62 28.15
CA THR A 83 -29.05 -12.10 29.49
C THR A 83 -27.75 -12.39 30.20
N VAL A 84 -27.41 -11.58 31.19
CA VAL A 84 -26.29 -11.83 32.11
C VAL A 84 -26.63 -13.06 32.94
N LYS A 85 -25.97 -14.19 32.65
CA LYS A 85 -25.90 -15.30 33.61
C LYS A 85 -24.77 -14.99 34.58
N THR A 86 -25.16 -14.79 35.84
CA THR A 86 -24.23 -14.66 36.97
C THR A 86 -23.48 -15.98 37.20
N ALA A 87 -22.30 -15.83 37.82
CA ALA A 87 -21.15 -16.73 37.85
C ALA A 87 -21.33 -18.11 38.51
N ALA A 88 -20.38 -19.01 38.21
CA ALA A 88 -19.95 -20.10 39.08
C ALA A 88 -18.40 -20.05 39.21
N PRO A 89 -17.82 -20.42 40.37
CA PRO A 89 -16.53 -19.91 40.83
C PRO A 89 -15.30 -20.54 40.16
N GLU A 90 -14.24 -19.72 40.11
CA GLU A 90 -12.89 -20.05 39.66
C GLU A 90 -12.30 -21.29 40.36
N SER A 91 -11.71 -22.17 39.54
CA SER A 91 -10.80 -23.22 39.99
C SER A 91 -9.37 -22.66 40.05
N PRO A 92 -8.53 -23.05 41.03
CA PRO A 92 -7.25 -22.40 41.27
C PRO A 92 -6.26 -22.68 40.15
N ARG A 93 -5.68 -21.62 39.56
CA ARG A 93 -4.51 -21.74 38.70
C ARG A 93 -3.28 -22.02 39.57
N THR A 94 -2.65 -23.15 39.33
CA THR A 94 -1.29 -23.45 39.78
C THR A 94 -0.30 -22.55 39.03
N GLU A 95 0.54 -21.87 39.79
CA GLU A 95 1.61 -20.98 39.32
C GLU A 95 2.75 -21.82 38.69
N PRO A 96 3.15 -21.57 37.42
CA PRO A 96 4.32 -22.23 36.86
C PRO A 96 5.61 -21.58 37.37
N GLU A 97 6.53 -22.42 37.86
CA GLU A 97 7.83 -21.99 38.38
C GLU A 97 8.71 -21.25 37.35
N PRO A 98 9.53 -20.29 37.78
CA PRO A 98 10.33 -19.45 36.89
C PRO A 98 11.49 -20.22 36.25
N SER A 99 11.38 -20.43 34.94
CA SER A 99 12.46 -20.90 34.08
C SER A 99 13.57 -19.85 34.02
N SER A 100 14.75 -20.20 34.52
CA SER A 100 15.97 -19.40 34.51
C SER A 100 16.47 -19.20 33.06
N VAL A 101 16.22 -18.01 32.51
CA VAL A 101 16.79 -17.60 31.23
C VAL A 101 18.29 -17.32 31.42
N PRO A 102 19.20 -17.86 30.58
CA PRO A 102 20.62 -17.58 30.69
C PRO A 102 20.92 -16.10 30.38
N VAL A 103 21.76 -15.49 31.21
CA VAL A 103 22.18 -14.09 31.10
C VAL A 103 23.04 -13.92 29.82
N PRO A 104 22.76 -12.92 28.96
CA PRO A 104 23.57 -12.68 27.77
C PRO A 104 25.00 -12.24 28.13
N PRO A 105 26.01 -12.56 27.29
CA PRO A 105 27.38 -12.12 27.54
C PRO A 105 27.48 -10.59 27.52
N SER A 106 28.33 -10.05 28.39
CA SER A 106 28.58 -8.61 28.52
C SER A 106 29.06 -7.99 27.21
N PRO A 107 28.68 -6.72 26.92
CA PRO A 107 29.14 -6.01 25.73
C PRO A 107 30.67 -5.83 25.72
N PRO A 108 31.31 -5.81 24.54
CA PRO A 108 32.75 -5.59 24.43
C PRO A 108 33.14 -4.20 24.92
N THR A 109 34.32 -4.09 25.53
CA THR A 109 34.84 -2.82 26.08
C THR A 109 35.29 -1.86 24.96
N PRO A 110 35.28 -0.54 25.22
CA PRO A 110 35.69 0.49 24.26
C PRO A 110 37.07 0.26 23.63
N GLU A 111 38.04 -0.28 24.39
CA GLU A 111 39.38 -0.60 23.87
C GLU A 111 39.37 -1.64 22.75
N GLN A 112 38.43 -2.58 22.76
CA GLN A 112 38.31 -3.59 21.69
C GLN A 112 37.66 -3.04 20.42
N ILE A 113 36.94 -1.92 20.54
CA ILE A 113 36.31 -1.22 19.42
C ILE A 113 37.34 -0.32 18.72
N GLU A 114 38.24 0.30 19.48
CA GLU A 114 39.29 1.17 18.95
C GLU A 114 40.33 0.41 18.10
N ALA A 115 40.67 -0.83 18.49
CA ALA A 115 41.67 -1.66 17.81
C ALA A 115 41.28 -2.12 16.38
N ARG A 116 40.05 -1.84 15.93
CA ARG A 116 39.54 -2.27 14.62
C ARG A 116 39.33 -1.14 13.61
N ARG A 117 39.71 0.09 13.96
CA ARG A 117 39.63 1.24 13.04
C ARG A 117 40.76 1.14 12.02
N VAL A 118 40.52 0.44 10.92
CA VAL A 118 41.35 0.57 9.71
C VAL A 118 41.16 1.99 9.18
N GLU A 119 42.25 2.73 9.01
CA GLU A 119 42.24 4.04 8.35
C GLU A 119 41.69 3.89 6.94
N VAL A 120 40.49 4.40 6.72
CA VAL A 120 39.86 4.47 5.40
C VAL A 120 40.57 5.60 4.65
N ALA A 121 41.36 5.23 3.64
CA ALA A 121 41.96 6.19 2.72
C ALA A 121 40.86 7.08 2.10
N PRO A 122 41.13 8.38 1.86
CA PRO A 122 40.14 9.27 1.26
C PRO A 122 39.69 8.70 -0.08
N ALA A 123 38.36 8.61 -0.24
CA ALA A 123 37.72 8.12 -1.45
C ALA A 123 38.28 8.86 -2.68
N PRO A 124 38.68 8.18 -3.75
CA PRO A 124 39.09 8.86 -4.97
C PRO A 124 37.91 9.68 -5.49
N GLU A 125 38.18 10.95 -5.77
CA GLU A 125 37.21 11.90 -6.34
C GLU A 125 36.57 11.27 -7.59
N ALA A 126 35.25 11.15 -7.55
CA ALA A 126 34.46 10.51 -8.60
C ALA A 126 34.70 11.22 -9.95
N PRO A 127 35.07 10.50 -11.03
CA PRO A 127 35.13 11.11 -12.34
C PRO A 127 33.71 11.41 -12.85
N ALA A 128 33.60 12.55 -13.51
CA ALA A 128 32.41 13.10 -14.12
C ALA A 128 31.70 12.17 -15.13
N GLU A 129 30.41 12.43 -15.29
CA GLU A 129 29.40 11.79 -16.15
C GLU A 129 29.87 11.39 -17.56
N GLN A 130 29.49 10.17 -17.97
CA GLN A 130 29.38 9.74 -19.36
C GLN A 130 28.03 9.02 -19.53
N PRO A 131 27.26 9.26 -20.62
CA PRO A 131 25.94 8.67 -20.82
C PRO A 131 26.07 7.21 -21.27
N VAL A 132 25.53 6.30 -20.45
CA VAL A 132 25.44 4.86 -20.72
C VAL A 132 24.37 4.59 -21.79
N GLN A 133 24.78 4.44 -23.03
CA GLN A 133 23.90 4.31 -24.21
C GLN A 133 23.42 2.88 -24.50
N ASP A 134 23.65 1.94 -23.58
CA ASP A 134 23.14 0.55 -23.66
C ASP A 134 22.04 0.26 -22.60
N ALA A 135 21.60 1.28 -21.87
CA ALA A 135 20.49 1.17 -20.93
C ALA A 135 19.18 1.46 -21.66
N ILE A 136 18.28 0.48 -21.69
CA ILE A 136 16.86 0.60 -22.07
C ILE A 136 16.35 1.98 -21.66
N SER A 137 15.85 2.77 -22.62
CA SER A 137 15.44 4.14 -22.30
C SER A 137 14.31 4.09 -21.26
N GLU A 138 14.24 5.09 -20.37
CA GLU A 138 13.13 5.18 -19.39
C GLU A 138 11.76 5.18 -20.08
N GLU A 139 11.71 5.65 -21.33
CA GLU A 139 10.53 5.63 -22.18
C GLU A 139 10.16 4.21 -22.62
N ASP A 140 11.12 3.39 -23.05
CA ASP A 140 10.90 1.99 -23.44
C ASP A 140 10.47 1.15 -22.22
N ALA A 141 11.08 1.36 -21.06
CA ALA A 141 10.71 0.68 -19.83
C ALA A 141 9.28 1.03 -19.38
N LYS A 142 8.91 2.32 -19.49
CA LYS A 142 7.54 2.77 -19.19
C LYS A 142 6.53 2.24 -20.21
N ALA A 143 6.90 2.22 -21.49
CA ALA A 143 6.06 1.66 -22.55
C ALA A 143 5.80 0.17 -22.31
N ALA A 144 6.85 -0.61 -22.01
CA ALA A 144 6.73 -2.02 -21.68
C ALA A 144 5.85 -2.25 -20.44
N LEU A 145 6.02 -1.44 -19.37
CA LEU A 145 5.18 -1.49 -18.18
C LEU A 145 3.69 -1.23 -18.50
N SER A 146 3.41 -0.23 -19.35
CA SER A 146 2.03 0.14 -19.70
C SER A 146 1.27 -0.95 -20.47
N GLN A 147 2.00 -1.90 -21.07
CA GLN A 147 1.41 -3.02 -21.80
C GLN A 147 1.20 -4.27 -20.92
N VAL A 148 1.76 -4.32 -19.70
CA VAL A 148 1.57 -5.44 -18.78
C VAL A 148 0.13 -5.45 -18.29
N LYS A 149 -0.57 -6.57 -18.49
CA LYS A 149 -1.93 -6.74 -18.00
C LYS A 149 -1.89 -7.25 -16.56
N ILE A 150 -2.49 -6.50 -15.63
CA ILE A 150 -2.57 -6.86 -14.21
C ILE A 150 -4.03 -7.06 -13.82
N GLU A 151 -4.36 -8.28 -13.42
CA GLU A 151 -5.66 -8.63 -12.84
C GLU A 151 -5.47 -8.99 -11.36
N MET A 152 -6.28 -8.42 -10.47
CA MET A 152 -6.29 -8.75 -9.04
C MET A 152 -7.63 -9.38 -8.67
N TYR A 153 -7.59 -10.58 -8.11
CA TYR A 153 -8.73 -11.28 -7.54
C TYR A 153 -8.78 -11.00 -6.03
N ALA A 154 -9.87 -10.41 -5.55
CA ALA A 154 -9.97 -9.86 -4.20
C ALA A 154 -11.41 -9.91 -3.66
N THR A 155 -11.60 -9.43 -2.43
CA THR A 155 -12.90 -9.12 -1.83
C THR A 155 -12.83 -7.80 -1.06
N GLN A 156 -13.97 -7.12 -0.86
CA GLN A 156 -14.01 -5.83 -0.17
C GLN A 156 -13.53 -5.89 1.29
N TRP A 157 -13.87 -6.96 2.01
CA TRP A 157 -13.62 -7.10 3.44
C TRP A 157 -12.19 -7.53 3.78
N CYS A 158 -11.41 -8.02 2.80
CA CYS A 158 -10.09 -8.57 3.06
C CYS A 158 -9.03 -7.47 3.29
N GLY A 159 -8.40 -7.48 4.48
CA GLY A 159 -7.37 -6.51 4.85
C GLY A 159 -6.11 -6.57 3.98
N SER A 160 -5.70 -7.76 3.54
CA SER A 160 -4.54 -7.87 2.63
C SER A 160 -4.86 -7.35 1.22
N CYS A 161 -6.12 -7.51 0.75
CA CYS A 161 -6.57 -6.91 -0.51
C CYS A 161 -6.57 -5.38 -0.42
N ARG A 162 -7.00 -4.81 0.72
CA ARG A 162 -6.93 -3.37 0.94
C ARG A 162 -5.50 -2.82 0.83
N ARG A 163 -4.53 -3.46 1.48
CA ARG A 163 -3.11 -3.07 1.38
C ARG A 163 -2.60 -3.14 -0.06
N ALA A 164 -3.03 -4.13 -0.83
CA ALA A 164 -2.69 -4.21 -2.24
C ALA A 164 -3.26 -3.03 -3.05
N ARG A 165 -4.55 -2.70 -2.89
CA ARG A 165 -5.17 -1.55 -3.56
C ARG A 165 -4.44 -0.25 -3.24
N GLU A 166 -4.15 -0.03 -1.96
CA GLU A 166 -3.43 1.16 -1.49
C GLU A 166 -2.05 1.25 -2.14
N TYR A 167 -1.30 0.15 -2.17
CA TYR A 167 0.00 0.10 -2.82
C TYR A 167 -0.08 0.35 -4.33
N LEU A 168 -1.00 -0.32 -5.04
CA LEU A 168 -1.17 -0.14 -6.49
C LEU A 168 -1.58 1.30 -6.82
N SER A 169 -2.50 1.87 -6.05
CA SER A 169 -2.93 3.26 -6.21
C SER A 169 -1.82 4.26 -5.89
N TYR A 170 -1.00 4.00 -4.85
CA TYR A 170 0.10 4.88 -4.46
C TYR A 170 1.20 4.92 -5.54
N ASN A 171 1.45 3.79 -6.20
CA ASN A 171 2.48 3.66 -7.24
C ASN A 171 1.96 3.92 -8.66
N ASP A 172 0.70 4.35 -8.82
CA ASP A 172 0.07 4.62 -10.12
C ASP A 172 0.13 3.40 -11.07
N ILE A 173 -0.06 2.21 -10.50
CA ILE A 173 -0.03 0.94 -11.24
C ILE A 173 -1.46 0.64 -11.68
N ALA A 174 -1.70 0.59 -12.99
CA ALA A 174 -2.98 0.24 -13.55
C ALA A 174 -3.27 -1.27 -13.37
N TYR A 175 -4.47 -1.61 -12.91
CA TYR A 175 -4.92 -2.99 -12.73
C TYR A 175 -6.45 -3.09 -12.87
N THR A 176 -6.93 -4.31 -13.13
CA THR A 176 -8.36 -4.65 -13.05
C THR A 176 -8.61 -5.48 -11.80
N GLU A 177 -9.49 -5.02 -10.92
CA GLU A 177 -9.94 -5.80 -9.76
C GLU A 177 -11.18 -6.62 -10.12
N TYR A 178 -11.21 -7.88 -9.69
CA TYR A 178 -12.39 -8.73 -9.72
C TYR A 178 -12.75 -9.15 -8.30
N ASP A 179 -13.97 -8.80 -7.87
CA ASP A 179 -14.50 -9.23 -6.58
C ASP A 179 -15.07 -10.65 -6.70
N ILE A 180 -14.44 -11.62 -6.04
CA ILE A 180 -14.83 -13.02 -6.14
C ILE A 180 -16.08 -13.39 -5.33
N ASP A 181 -16.58 -12.47 -4.49
CA ASP A 181 -17.86 -12.64 -3.78
C ASP A 181 -19.04 -12.20 -4.66
N GLU A 182 -18.80 -11.30 -5.64
CA GLU A 182 -19.84 -10.75 -6.52
C GLU A 182 -19.76 -11.32 -7.96
N ASP A 183 -18.59 -11.78 -8.41
CA ASP A 183 -18.35 -12.34 -9.74
C ASP A 183 -17.96 -13.83 -9.66
N GLU A 184 -18.95 -14.70 -9.89
CA GLU A 184 -18.74 -16.16 -9.93
C GLU A 184 -17.78 -16.59 -11.06
N ALA A 185 -17.71 -15.87 -12.19
CA ALA A 185 -16.78 -16.19 -13.26
C ALA A 185 -15.34 -15.81 -12.87
N ALA A 186 -15.15 -14.71 -12.12
CA ALA A 186 -13.85 -14.39 -11.53
C ALA A 186 -13.41 -15.43 -10.50
N LYS A 187 -14.33 -15.93 -9.67
CA LYS A 187 -14.06 -17.00 -8.72
C LYS A 187 -13.67 -18.31 -9.41
N GLU A 188 -14.33 -18.67 -10.52
CA GLU A 188 -13.94 -19.83 -11.32
C GLU A 188 -12.55 -19.65 -11.95
N ARG A 189 -12.27 -18.46 -12.53
CA ARG A 189 -10.94 -18.12 -13.05
C ARG A 189 -9.87 -18.22 -11.97
N LEU A 190 -10.14 -17.68 -10.77
CA LEU A 190 -9.25 -17.80 -9.62
C LEU A 190 -8.97 -19.26 -9.28
N GLY A 191 -9.99 -20.12 -9.24
CA GLY A 191 -9.81 -21.55 -8.95
C GLY A 191 -8.91 -22.28 -9.96
N LYS A 192 -8.90 -21.84 -11.23
CA LYS A 192 -8.02 -22.39 -12.27
C LYS A 192 -6.55 -22.01 -12.08
N ILE A 193 -6.27 -20.75 -11.73
CA ILE A 193 -4.90 -20.24 -11.58
C ILE A 193 -4.34 -20.43 -10.16
N ASN A 194 -5.21 -20.53 -9.17
CA ASN A 194 -4.88 -20.74 -7.76
C ASN A 194 -5.93 -21.67 -7.11
N PRO A 195 -5.70 -23.00 -7.11
CA PRO A 195 -6.63 -23.97 -6.52
C PRO A 195 -6.88 -23.80 -5.02
N ARG A 196 -6.02 -23.06 -4.31
CA ARG A 196 -6.22 -22.72 -2.89
C ARG A 196 -7.16 -21.53 -2.68
N THR A 197 -7.59 -20.87 -3.76
CA THR A 197 -8.53 -19.73 -3.78
C THR A 197 -8.20 -18.63 -2.77
N SER A 198 -6.91 -18.45 -2.48
CA SER A 198 -6.45 -17.48 -1.48
C SER A 198 -6.35 -16.09 -2.10
N ILE A 199 -6.81 -15.05 -1.39
CA ILE A 199 -6.80 -13.67 -1.86
C ILE A 199 -5.86 -12.77 -1.02
N PRO A 200 -5.31 -11.69 -1.59
CA PRO A 200 -5.36 -11.35 -3.01
C PRO A 200 -4.54 -12.32 -3.86
N THR A 201 -4.98 -12.58 -5.08
CA THR A 201 -4.16 -13.26 -6.11
C THR A 201 -4.07 -12.35 -7.32
N PHE A 202 -2.88 -12.23 -7.90
CA PHE A 202 -2.62 -11.44 -9.09
C PHE A 202 -2.30 -12.34 -10.28
N GLN A 203 -2.85 -12.01 -11.43
CA GLN A 203 -2.38 -12.48 -12.74
C GLN A 203 -1.70 -11.29 -13.42
N ILE A 204 -0.38 -11.35 -13.54
CA ILE A 204 0.47 -10.34 -14.19
C ILE A 204 0.96 -10.95 -15.50
N ASP A 205 0.29 -10.63 -16.60
CA ASP A 205 0.41 -11.35 -17.87
C ASP A 205 0.29 -12.86 -17.68
N ASP A 206 1.37 -13.64 -17.87
CA ASP A 206 1.42 -15.09 -17.70
C ASP A 206 1.88 -15.53 -16.29
N ILE A 207 2.18 -14.58 -15.41
CA ILE A 207 2.74 -14.82 -14.07
C ILE A 207 1.65 -14.72 -13.01
N VAL A 208 1.47 -15.80 -12.23
CA VAL A 208 0.56 -15.81 -11.08
C VAL A 208 1.31 -15.47 -9.80
N GLN A 209 0.81 -14.50 -9.04
CA GLN A 209 1.28 -14.18 -7.69
C GLN A 209 0.18 -14.38 -6.65
N ILE A 210 0.46 -15.21 -5.65
CA ILE A 210 -0.47 -15.48 -4.54
C ILE A 210 -0.06 -14.65 -3.33
N GLY A 211 -1.03 -13.93 -2.76
CA GLY A 211 -0.81 -13.02 -1.64
C GLY A 211 -0.20 -11.69 -2.06
N PHE A 212 -0.04 -10.79 -1.09
CA PHE A 212 0.52 -9.46 -1.33
C PHE A 212 1.69 -9.15 -0.40
N SER A 213 2.85 -8.92 -1.03
CA SER A 213 3.94 -8.10 -0.48
C SER A 213 4.48 -7.21 -1.61
N PRO A 214 4.87 -5.94 -1.31
CA PRO A 214 5.44 -5.03 -2.30
C PRO A 214 6.60 -5.63 -3.07
N GLU A 215 7.58 -6.19 -2.36
CA GLU A 215 8.80 -6.75 -2.94
C GLU A 215 8.52 -7.88 -3.95
N ASN A 216 7.65 -8.84 -3.59
CA ASN A 216 7.31 -9.93 -4.51
C ASN A 216 6.52 -9.40 -5.71
N PHE A 217 5.60 -8.46 -5.47
CA PHE A 217 4.82 -7.85 -6.54
C PHE A 217 5.70 -7.14 -7.56
N GLU A 218 6.61 -6.28 -7.10
CA GLU A 218 7.58 -5.59 -7.94
C GLU A 218 8.48 -6.56 -8.70
N TYR A 219 8.96 -7.62 -8.03
CA TYR A 219 9.75 -8.65 -8.67
C TYR A 219 8.99 -9.32 -9.83
N ARG A 220 7.72 -9.70 -9.62
CA ARG A 220 6.89 -10.32 -10.67
C ARG A 220 6.56 -9.35 -11.80
N LEU A 221 6.26 -8.10 -11.45
CA LEU A 221 6.01 -7.05 -12.43
C LEU A 221 7.23 -6.82 -13.32
N ASN A 222 8.43 -6.69 -12.73
CA ASN A 222 9.67 -6.52 -13.46
C ASN A 222 10.01 -7.73 -14.34
N GLN A 223 9.67 -8.95 -13.91
CA GLN A 223 9.78 -10.13 -14.77
C GLN A 223 8.88 -10.03 -16.01
N ALA A 224 7.63 -9.61 -15.84
CA ALA A 224 6.71 -9.42 -16.97
C ALA A 224 7.18 -8.33 -17.93
N VAL A 225 7.70 -7.22 -17.40
CA VAL A 225 8.28 -6.13 -18.21
C VAL A 225 9.49 -6.62 -19.02
N ARG A 226 10.43 -7.34 -18.39
CA ARG A 226 11.63 -7.85 -19.08
C ARG A 226 11.28 -8.77 -20.23
N LYS A 227 10.33 -9.69 -20.04
CA LYS A 227 9.85 -10.58 -21.10
C LYS A 227 9.29 -9.87 -22.33
N ARG A 228 8.93 -8.58 -22.22
CA ARG A 228 8.42 -7.76 -23.33
C ARG A 228 9.51 -6.95 -24.04
N LEU A 229 10.68 -6.84 -23.41
CA LEU A 229 11.84 -6.14 -23.95
C LEU A 229 12.80 -7.08 -24.68
N ASP A 230 12.74 -8.38 -24.37
CA ASP A 230 13.44 -9.47 -25.06
C ASP A 230 12.73 -9.87 -26.38
#